data_AF-A0A968Y4P7-F1
#
_entry.id   AF-A0A968Y4P7-F1
#
_cell.length_a   1.000
_cell.length_b   1.000
_cell.length_c   1.000
_cell.angle_alpha   90.00
_cell.angle_beta   90.00
_cell.angle_gamma   90.00
#
_symmetry.space_group_name_H-M   'P 1'
#
loop_
_entity.id
_entity.type
_entity.pdbx_description
1 polymer ?
#
loop_
_entity_poly.entity_id
_entity_poly.type
_entity_poly.pdbx_seq_one_letter_code
_entity_poly.pdbx_strand_id
1 'polypeptide(L)'
;VSIPGIEVHPGIYTGLNVAVNWDKVDITGPVYIGAMTKIEDGAKIVGPTMIGPNCWVCSGATVENSVIFEYSRLGPEVRLVDKLVFGRYCVDKIGAAIDLQAAALDWLITDARQVLPSQVGEERRAIAEILSTAE
;
A
#
# COMPACT_ATOMS: atom_id res chain seq x y z
N VAL A 1 11.58 23.37 -1.90
CA VAL A 1 10.09 23.34 -1.79
C VAL A 1 9.76 22.55 -0.54
N SER A 2 8.84 23.02 0.32
CA SER A 2 8.43 22.29 1.52
C SER A 2 7.57 21.07 1.16
N ILE A 3 7.63 20.02 1.97
CA ILE A 3 6.73 18.86 1.81
C ILE A 3 5.31 19.32 2.20
N PRO A 4 4.26 19.00 1.41
CA PRO A 4 2.90 19.34 1.76
C PRO A 4 2.44 18.69 3.07
N GLY A 5 1.43 19.28 3.72
CA GLY A 5 0.81 18.73 4.92
C GLY A 5 1.50 19.14 6.22
N ILE A 6 1.25 18.35 7.27
CA ILE A 6 1.77 18.57 8.62
C ILE A 6 2.75 17.44 8.96
N GLU A 7 3.92 17.81 9.48
CA GLU A 7 4.86 16.86 10.06
C GLU A 7 4.34 16.39 11.41
N VAL A 8 3.90 15.12 11.49
CA VAL A 8 3.32 14.53 12.71
C VAL A 8 4.35 13.76 13.53
N HIS A 9 5.41 13.30 12.86
CA HIS A 9 6.61 12.70 13.44
C HIS A 9 7.82 13.10 12.59
N PRO A 10 9.05 13.02 13.11
CA PRO A 10 10.25 13.39 12.34
C PRO A 10 10.31 12.69 10.97
N GLY A 11 10.26 13.47 9.90
CA GLY A 11 10.28 12.99 8.52
C GLY A 11 8.98 12.34 8.02
N ILE A 12 7.88 12.41 8.77
CA ILE A 12 6.59 11.82 8.39
C ILE A 12 5.54 12.93 8.30
N TYR A 13 5.07 13.16 7.08
CA TYR A 13 4.12 14.22 6.73
C TYR A 13 2.77 13.63 6.37
N THR A 14 1.70 14.26 6.84
CA THR A 14 0.33 13.81 6.58
C THR A 14 -0.55 14.94 6.05
N GLY A 15 -1.49 14.58 5.17
CA GLY A 15 -2.63 15.40 4.82
C GLY A 15 -3.72 15.36 5.90
N LEU A 16 -4.83 16.05 5.64
CA LEU A 16 -5.97 16.09 6.55
C LEU A 16 -6.64 14.71 6.69
N ASN A 17 -7.14 14.39 7.88
CA ASN A 17 -7.94 13.19 8.14
C ASN A 17 -7.28 11.85 7.76
N VAL A 18 -5.95 11.74 7.94
CA VAL A 18 -5.28 10.44 7.88
C VAL A 18 -5.70 9.63 9.10
N ALA A 19 -6.24 8.43 8.87
CA ALA A 19 -6.64 7.50 9.91
C ALA A 19 -5.54 6.46 10.11
N VAL A 20 -4.82 6.54 11.23
CA VAL A 20 -3.70 5.67 11.55
C VAL A 20 -3.60 5.49 13.06
N ASN A 21 -3.29 4.26 13.47
CA ASN A 21 -2.95 3.94 14.84
C ASN A 21 -1.43 3.95 15.01
N TRP A 22 -0.87 5.08 15.47
CA TRP A 22 0.57 5.30 15.56
C TRP A 22 1.30 4.31 16.46
N ASP A 23 0.62 3.72 17.45
CA ASP A 23 1.20 2.73 18.37
C ASP A 23 1.35 1.34 17.73
N LYS A 24 0.80 1.13 16.54
CA LYS A 24 0.72 -0.17 15.88
C LYS A 24 1.23 -0.18 14.44
N VAL A 25 1.90 0.88 14.01
CA VAL A 25 2.53 0.95 12.68
C VAL A 25 4.03 1.20 12.82
N ASP A 26 4.80 0.71 11.85
CA ASP A 26 6.24 0.98 11.74
C ASP A 26 6.49 1.90 10.55
N ILE A 27 6.70 3.18 10.81
CA ILE A 27 6.91 4.19 9.75
C ILE A 27 8.26 4.85 9.94
N THR A 28 9.12 4.76 8.92
CA THR A 28 10.44 5.40 8.89
C THR A 28 10.49 6.41 7.74
N GLY A 29 10.73 7.68 8.06
CA GLY A 29 10.80 8.77 7.09
C GLY A 29 11.99 8.70 6.12
N PRO A 30 11.97 9.46 5.01
CA PRO A 30 10.94 10.44 4.67
C PRO A 30 9.68 9.80 4.06
N VAL A 31 8.50 10.11 4.61
CA VAL A 31 7.22 9.58 4.15
C VAL A 31 6.18 10.70 4.06
N TYR A 32 5.41 10.73 2.97
CA TYR A 32 4.19 11.55 2.86
C TYR A 32 2.96 10.66 2.72
N ILE A 33 1.91 10.95 3.49
CA ILE A 33 0.61 10.27 3.44
C ILE A 33 -0.49 11.28 3.12
N GLY A 34 -1.14 11.12 1.98
CA GLY A 34 -2.18 12.01 1.50
C GLY A 34 -3.44 12.00 2.36
N ALA A 35 -4.24 13.05 2.22
CA ALA A 35 -5.47 13.23 2.99
C ALA A 35 -6.46 12.07 2.83
N MET A 36 -7.27 11.82 3.86
CA MET A 36 -8.29 10.75 3.90
C MET A 36 -7.75 9.33 3.74
N THR A 37 -6.43 9.13 3.82
CA THR A 37 -5.84 7.79 3.72
C THR A 37 -5.97 7.04 5.04
N LYS A 38 -6.32 5.75 4.94
CA LYS A 38 -6.38 4.82 6.08
C LYS A 38 -5.15 3.91 6.07
N ILE A 39 -4.44 3.86 7.19
CA ILE A 39 -3.37 2.90 7.45
C ILE A 39 -3.82 2.00 8.60
N GLU A 40 -3.91 0.70 8.34
CA GLU A 40 -4.31 -0.28 9.35
C GLU A 40 -3.13 -0.78 10.20
N ASP A 41 -3.49 -1.39 11.33
CA ASP A 41 -2.54 -1.96 12.29
C ASP A 41 -1.56 -2.95 11.61
N GLY A 42 -0.30 -2.92 12.06
CA GLY A 42 0.78 -3.77 11.58
C GLY A 42 1.38 -3.34 10.24
N ALA A 43 0.87 -2.28 9.59
CA ALA A 43 1.48 -1.77 8.37
C ALA A 43 2.89 -1.23 8.63
N LYS A 44 3.78 -1.46 7.66
CA LYS A 44 5.15 -0.96 7.64
C LYS A 44 5.37 -0.05 6.44
N ILE A 45 5.89 1.16 6.66
CA ILE A 45 6.12 2.14 5.60
C ILE A 45 7.53 2.73 5.74
N VAL A 46 8.38 2.52 4.74
CA VAL A 46 9.79 2.95 4.77
C VAL A 46 10.07 3.92 3.63
N GLY A 47 10.65 5.06 3.99
CA GLY A 47 10.99 6.14 3.08
C GLY A 47 12.18 5.84 2.16
N PRO A 48 12.31 6.55 1.02
CA PRO A 48 11.41 7.61 0.56
C PRO A 48 10.11 7.04 -0.04
N THR A 49 8.97 7.34 0.58
CA THR A 49 7.66 6.82 0.14
C THR A 49 6.61 7.91 0.11
N MET A 50 5.81 7.93 -0.95
CA MET A 50 4.66 8.82 -1.11
C MET A 50 3.39 7.99 -1.27
N ILE A 51 2.40 8.24 -0.43
CA ILE A 51 1.05 7.67 -0.55
C ILE A 51 0.09 8.80 -0.84
N GLY A 52 -0.67 8.69 -1.93
CA GLY A 52 -1.67 9.66 -2.36
C GLY A 52 -2.87 9.74 -1.42
N PRO A 53 -3.82 10.64 -1.70
CA PRO A 53 -5.04 10.77 -0.91
C PRO A 53 -6.02 9.62 -1.14
N ASN A 54 -6.88 9.35 -0.16
CA ASN A 54 -7.93 8.34 -0.20
C ASN A 54 -7.42 6.89 -0.42
N CYS A 55 -6.18 6.61 -0.03
CA CYS A 55 -5.65 5.25 -0.10
C CYS A 55 -6.11 4.43 1.11
N TRP A 56 -6.04 3.11 0.97
CA TRP A 56 -6.26 2.18 2.06
C TRP A 56 -5.13 1.16 2.10
N VAL A 57 -4.22 1.34 3.06
CA VAL A 57 -3.14 0.39 3.34
C VAL A 57 -3.65 -0.58 4.40
N CYS A 58 -3.95 -1.82 3.97
CA CYS A 58 -4.52 -2.84 4.84
C CYS A 58 -3.48 -3.40 5.82
N SER A 59 -3.99 -4.13 6.81
CA SER A 59 -3.22 -4.65 7.93
C SER A 59 -2.00 -5.47 7.47
N GLY A 60 -0.85 -5.23 8.08
CA GLY A 60 0.40 -5.93 7.77
C GLY A 60 1.06 -5.59 6.43
N ALA A 61 0.48 -4.70 5.61
CA ALA A 61 1.08 -4.31 4.33
C ALA A 61 2.42 -3.60 4.54
N THR A 62 3.40 -3.88 3.68
CA THR A 62 4.72 -3.24 3.66
C THR A 62 4.89 -2.41 2.40
N VAL A 63 5.24 -1.13 2.54
CA VAL A 63 5.51 -0.20 1.43
C VAL A 63 6.88 0.44 1.64
N GLU A 64 7.82 0.23 0.73
CA GLU A 64 9.20 0.72 0.85
C GLU A 64 9.67 1.31 -0.48
N ASN A 65 10.31 2.48 -0.41
CA ASN A 65 10.85 3.19 -1.57
C ASN A 65 9.85 3.25 -2.75
N SER A 66 8.61 3.66 -2.47
CA SER A 66 7.48 3.47 -3.39
C SER A 66 6.57 4.69 -3.51
N VAL A 67 5.85 4.75 -4.64
CA VAL A 67 4.88 5.80 -4.94
C VAL A 67 3.51 5.16 -5.16
N ILE A 68 2.57 5.44 -4.25
CA ILE A 68 1.21 4.91 -4.30
C ILE A 68 0.28 6.07 -4.64
N PHE A 69 -0.42 5.99 -5.77
CA PHE A 69 -1.34 7.04 -6.19
C PHE A 69 -2.70 6.93 -5.50
N GLU A 70 -3.48 8.00 -5.63
CA GLU A 70 -4.79 8.15 -5.00
C GLU A 70 -5.74 6.97 -5.25
N TYR A 71 -6.63 6.76 -4.28
CA TYR A 71 -7.64 5.69 -4.31
C TYR A 71 -7.06 4.27 -4.43
N SER A 72 -5.75 4.05 -4.25
CA SER A 72 -5.22 2.69 -4.21
C SER A 72 -5.51 2.02 -2.86
N ARG A 73 -6.04 0.79 -2.93
CA ARG A 73 -6.10 -0.13 -1.81
C ARG A 73 -5.00 -1.15 -1.94
N LEU A 74 -4.16 -1.24 -0.92
CA LEU A 74 -3.13 -2.26 -0.76
C LEU A 74 -3.67 -3.33 0.18
N GLY A 75 -3.82 -4.56 -0.31
CA GLY A 75 -4.39 -5.68 0.43
C GLY A 75 -3.54 -6.11 1.63
N PRO A 76 -4.09 -6.92 2.54
CA PRO A 76 -3.37 -7.33 3.74
C PRO A 76 -2.07 -8.06 3.39
N GLU A 77 -1.01 -7.79 4.15
CA GLU A 77 0.32 -8.42 4.01
C GLU A 77 1.02 -8.24 2.65
N VAL A 78 0.49 -7.41 1.75
CA VAL A 78 1.17 -7.12 0.48
C VAL A 78 2.51 -6.44 0.76
N ARG A 79 3.55 -6.84 0.02
CA ARG A 79 4.88 -6.25 0.13
C ARG A 79 5.27 -5.56 -1.18
N LEU A 80 5.39 -4.24 -1.13
CA LEU A 80 5.78 -3.39 -2.25
C LEU A 80 7.10 -2.71 -1.94
N VAL A 81 8.13 -3.06 -2.73
CA VAL A 81 9.47 -2.47 -2.64
C VAL A 81 9.92 -2.05 -4.02
N ASP A 82 10.36 -0.80 -4.17
CA ASP A 82 10.70 -0.20 -5.46
C ASP A 82 9.52 -0.29 -6.45
N LYS A 83 8.33 0.17 -6.03
CA LYS A 83 7.10 0.07 -6.82
C LYS A 83 6.39 1.41 -6.98
N LEU A 84 5.73 1.56 -8.12
CA LEU A 84 4.73 2.57 -8.39
C LEU A 84 3.38 1.88 -8.58
N VAL A 85 2.37 2.31 -7.83
CA VAL A 85 1.00 1.81 -7.96
C VAL A 85 0.10 2.93 -8.44
N PHE A 86 -0.58 2.71 -9.57
CA PHE A 86 -1.55 3.65 -10.13
C PHE A 86 -2.81 2.90 -10.59
N GLY A 87 -3.90 3.06 -9.84
CA GLY A 87 -5.13 2.29 -10.05
C GLY A 87 -4.87 0.79 -9.94
N ARG A 88 -5.12 0.04 -11.02
CA ARG A 88 -4.88 -1.42 -11.10
C ARG A 88 -3.47 -1.80 -11.57
N TYR A 89 -2.62 -0.82 -11.85
CA TYR A 89 -1.28 -1.05 -12.37
C TYR A 89 -0.25 -1.00 -11.24
N CYS A 90 0.63 -1.99 -11.22
CA CYS A 90 1.82 -2.00 -10.39
C CYS A 90 3.04 -2.07 -11.30
N VAL A 91 3.95 -1.10 -11.16
CA VAL A 91 5.12 -0.93 -12.02
C VAL A 91 6.37 -0.95 -11.14
N ASP A 92 7.40 -1.67 -11.56
CA ASP A 92 8.68 -1.69 -10.86
C ASP A 92 9.68 -0.67 -11.40
N LYS A 93 10.82 -0.56 -10.72
CA LYS A 93 11.90 0.37 -11.09
C LYS A 93 12.56 0.12 -12.46
N ILE A 94 12.37 -1.06 -13.07
CA ILE A 94 12.87 -1.36 -14.42
C ILE A 94 11.80 -1.16 -15.50
N GLY A 95 10.59 -0.73 -15.10
CA GLY A 95 9.47 -0.46 -15.99
C GLY A 95 8.62 -1.69 -16.31
N ALA A 96 8.84 -2.83 -15.63
CA ALA A 96 7.93 -3.96 -15.76
C ALA A 96 6.60 -3.60 -15.08
N ALA A 97 5.51 -3.77 -15.83
CA ALA A 97 4.17 -3.42 -15.38
C ALA A 97 3.28 -4.66 -15.36
N ILE A 98 2.53 -4.81 -14.28
CA ILE A 98 1.45 -5.80 -14.16
C ILE A 98 0.12 -5.08 -14.09
N ASP A 99 -0.82 -5.50 -14.94
CA ASP A 99 -2.23 -5.18 -14.80
C ASP A 99 -2.84 -6.21 -13.86
N LEU A 100 -3.15 -5.79 -12.63
CA LEU A 100 -3.56 -6.72 -11.59
C LEU A 100 -4.95 -7.30 -11.83
N GLN A 101 -5.82 -6.59 -12.55
CA GLN A 101 -7.10 -7.16 -12.93
C GLN A 101 -6.94 -8.24 -13.99
N ALA A 102 -6.10 -8.00 -15.02
CA ALA A 102 -5.81 -9.00 -16.04
C ALA A 102 -5.09 -10.23 -15.48
N ALA A 103 -4.32 -10.04 -14.40
CA ALA A 103 -3.62 -11.12 -13.70
C ALA A 103 -4.45 -11.82 -12.61
N ALA A 104 -5.72 -11.44 -12.40
CA ALA A 104 -6.56 -11.93 -11.28
C ALA A 104 -5.89 -11.71 -9.89
N LEU A 105 -5.25 -10.55 -9.72
CA LEU A 105 -4.60 -10.08 -8.51
C LEU A 105 -5.23 -8.78 -7.98
N ASP A 106 -6.43 -8.43 -8.42
CA ASP A 106 -7.21 -7.28 -7.95
C ASP A 106 -7.61 -7.41 -6.46
N TRP A 107 -7.63 -8.63 -5.92
CA TRP A 107 -7.71 -8.83 -4.48
C TRP A 107 -6.50 -8.31 -3.70
N LEU A 108 -5.33 -8.25 -4.34
CA LEU A 108 -4.06 -7.83 -3.75
C LEU A 108 -3.92 -6.31 -3.80
N ILE A 109 -4.14 -5.68 -4.96
CA ILE A 109 -4.20 -4.23 -5.09
C ILE A 109 -5.28 -3.86 -6.09
N THR A 110 -6.13 -2.91 -5.71
CA THR A 110 -7.24 -2.41 -6.54
C THR A 110 -7.59 -0.98 -6.14
N ASP A 111 -8.64 -0.42 -6.74
CA ASP A 111 -9.24 0.83 -6.33
C ASP A 111 -10.00 0.66 -5.01
N ALA A 112 -9.73 1.52 -4.02
CA ALA A 112 -10.32 1.50 -2.69
C ALA A 112 -11.84 1.69 -2.66
N ARG A 113 -12.44 2.12 -3.78
CA ARG A 113 -13.88 2.29 -3.94
C ARG A 113 -14.56 1.04 -4.51
N GLN A 114 -13.81 0.04 -4.97
CA GLN A 114 -14.38 -1.20 -5.46
C GLN A 114 -14.86 -2.11 -4.33
N VAL A 115 -15.92 -2.87 -4.63
CA VAL A 115 -16.35 -3.96 -3.77
C VAL A 115 -15.34 -5.08 -3.89
N LEU A 116 -14.77 -5.49 -2.77
CA LEU A 116 -13.81 -6.60 -2.78
C LEU A 116 -14.48 -7.89 -3.23
N PRO A 117 -13.80 -8.71 -4.05
CA PRO A 117 -14.30 -10.03 -4.38
C PRO A 117 -14.57 -10.83 -3.10
N SER A 118 -15.67 -11.57 -3.05
CA SER A 118 -15.98 -12.41 -1.88
C SER A 118 -15.07 -13.64 -1.75
N GLN A 119 -14.36 -14.01 -2.82
CA GLN A 119 -13.59 -15.25 -2.96
C GLN A 119 -12.06 -15.11 -2.77
N VAL A 120 -11.56 -13.96 -2.30
CA VAL A 120 -10.11 -13.70 -2.06
C VAL A 120 -9.40 -14.81 -1.25
N GLY A 121 -10.14 -15.55 -0.42
CA GLY A 121 -9.58 -16.59 0.44
C GLY A 121 -8.97 -17.78 -0.30
N GLU A 122 -9.53 -18.24 -1.42
CA GLU A 122 -9.08 -19.49 -2.07
C GLU A 122 -7.79 -19.28 -2.86
N GLU A 123 -7.73 -18.26 -3.72
CA GLU A 123 -6.53 -17.93 -4.51
C GLU A 123 -5.35 -17.55 -3.61
N ARG A 124 -5.59 -16.72 -2.58
CA ARG A 124 -4.55 -16.35 -1.62
C ARG A 124 -4.04 -17.55 -0.83
N ARG A 125 -4.92 -18.47 -0.42
CA ARG A 125 -4.51 -19.73 0.25
C ARG A 125 -3.69 -20.61 -0.66
N ALA A 126 -4.11 -20.80 -1.92
CA ALA A 126 -3.37 -21.59 -2.89
C ALA A 126 -1.97 -21.01 -3.15
N ILE A 127 -1.86 -19.69 -3.31
CA ILE A 127 -0.56 -19.02 -3.48
C ILE A 127 0.30 -19.15 -2.22
N ALA A 128 -0.27 -18.96 -1.03
CA ALA A 128 0.44 -19.12 0.23
C ALA A 128 0.94 -20.55 0.44
N GLU A 129 0.13 -21.56 0.12
CA GLU A 129 0.52 -22.98 0.16
C GLU A 129 1.70 -23.26 -0.78
N ILE A 130 1.65 -22.77 -2.02
CA ILE A 130 2.75 -22.91 -2.99
C ILE A 130 4.03 -22.24 -2.48
N LEU A 131 3.93 -21.02 -1.96
CA LEU A 131 5.10 -20.29 -1.45
C LEU A 131 5.68 -20.94 -0.19
N SER A 132 4.85 -21.56 0.66
CA SER A 132 5.30 -22.30 1.84
C SER A 132 5.97 -23.63 1.54
N THR A 133 5.76 -24.19 0.35
CA THR A 133 6.42 -25.43 -0.11
C THR A 133 7.72 -25.18 -0.88
N ALA A 134 8.09 -23.91 -1.10
CA ALA A 134 9.31 -23.51 -1.80
C ALA A 134 10.52 -23.24 -0.87
N GLU A 135 10.37 -23.49 0.44
CA GLU A 135 11.46 -23.51 1.43
C GLU A 135 11.96 -24.94 1.67
#